data_AF-A0A023BC68-F1
#
_entry.id   AF-A0A023BC68-F1
#
_cell.length_a   1.000
_cell.length_b   1.000
_cell.length_c   1.000
_cell.angle_alpha   90.00
_cell.angle_beta   90.00
_cell.angle_gamma   90.00
#
_symmetry.space_group_name_H-M   'P 1'
#
loop_
_entity.id
_entity.type
_entity.pdbx_description
1 polymer ?
#
loop_
_entity_poly.entity_id
_entity_poly.type
_entity_poly.pdbx_seq_one_letter_code
_entity_poly.pdbx_strand_id
1 'polypeptide(L)'
;MQALRGGSSGSLRGRAVWSLVLNAGPWAWSVVLQGVTEEGWAGELERCLGGEDDVKVLEWFERQFLSTQGSLAGVAATRGTVEEYEQLSSRGVMSVLEWLLPRFWYRETRGSGTKSGVRARARHVVSRLREAFRTTRLPASWVSYSPPPNYDGHPIFPGGTGPSSATALAYWAYYLDKREDMTPEQRLWYLAMLARWNPAPAFVYASQDLETRSRLFTNPSYFPNINGNRGLNQFEAAAALWLCYERDHDESSGTKYNPLNDRIVWPMVDQLLLFTAPFTEAFDEPPTEPFTAEYESEMVIDHQRDNGNLRMLCSRYLMGEWLNSVAIQRSHKLFDIYVNRYTEHPESFVSTYLQGLMAWHTAADPDSHAPAESQSQTEYPAFDTAHPEIYQPYEVRQLMWMEEQLVHRVVQLLLDQQAFEEKAADQATVDQATVDQATVDQATVDQENADQATVDEATVDQRTVEQENGEQQAATHPRNAGAVIWRLRQQKNFKFSVSENTFRLLYCIALQETARRVATEQGYDFAWRLGCAAISLVYGLFPPQG
;
A
#
# COMPACT_ATOMS: atom_id res chain seq x y z
N MET A 1 10.72 28.32 14.43
CA MET A 1 11.99 27.57 14.37
C MET A 1 12.91 28.19 13.31
N GLN A 2 13.70 29.22 13.65
CA GLN A 2 14.63 29.86 12.69
C GLN A 2 16.04 30.14 13.24
N ALA A 3 16.30 29.84 14.51
CA ALA A 3 17.66 29.84 15.05
C ALA A 3 18.07 28.39 15.23
N LEU A 4 18.95 27.87 14.37
CA LEU A 4 19.88 26.75 14.57
C LEU A 4 20.45 26.31 13.20
N ARG A 5 21.33 27.14 12.62
CA ARG A 5 22.34 26.68 11.64
C ARG A 5 23.71 27.02 12.19
N GLY A 6 24.28 26.07 12.94
CA GLY A 6 25.64 26.11 13.44
C GLY A 6 26.35 24.80 13.11
N GLY A 7 27.38 24.90 12.27
CA GLY A 7 28.32 23.91 11.76
C GLY A 7 28.37 22.48 12.31
N SER A 8 28.33 21.52 11.38
CA SER A 8 29.20 20.34 11.42
C SER A 8 29.47 19.86 10.00
N SER A 9 30.73 20.00 9.57
CA SER A 9 31.25 19.46 8.31
C SER A 9 31.61 17.99 8.52
N GLY A 10 30.82 17.09 7.94
CA GLY A 10 31.13 15.66 7.93
C GLY A 10 30.26 14.90 6.93
N SER A 11 30.92 14.26 5.96
CA SER A 11 30.36 13.35 4.94
C SER A 11 29.58 14.00 3.77
N LEU A 12 30.33 14.60 2.83
CA LEU A 12 29.87 15.08 1.52
C LEU A 12 29.95 14.02 0.39
N ARG A 13 30.19 12.74 0.69
CA ARG A 13 30.34 11.70 -0.35
C ARG A 13 29.04 11.15 -0.93
N GLY A 14 27.89 11.42 -0.29
CA GLY A 14 26.58 10.99 -0.80
C GLY A 14 25.93 11.94 -1.81
N ARG A 15 26.21 13.26 -1.74
CA ARG A 15 25.48 14.27 -2.56
C ARG A 15 25.93 14.36 -4.02
N ALA A 16 27.17 13.95 -4.34
CA ALA A 16 27.68 14.02 -5.71
C ALA A 16 27.07 12.95 -6.65
N VAL A 17 26.54 11.85 -6.09
CA VAL A 17 25.93 10.77 -6.89
C VAL A 17 24.53 11.16 -7.40
N TRP A 18 23.80 11.98 -6.66
CA TRP A 18 22.43 12.40 -7.04
C TRP A 18 22.40 13.43 -8.18
N SER A 19 23.49 14.16 -8.41
CA SER A 19 23.60 15.11 -9.52
C SER A 19 23.81 14.46 -10.90
N LEU A 20 23.98 13.13 -10.98
CA LEU A 20 24.46 12.45 -12.19
C LEU A 20 23.37 11.67 -12.95
N VAL A 21 22.11 11.69 -12.50
CA VAL A 21 20.95 10.95 -13.07
C VAL A 21 19.97 11.90 -13.78
N LEU A 22 20.44 12.67 -14.77
CA LEU A 22 19.70 13.84 -15.30
C LEU A 22 19.10 13.72 -16.71
N ASN A 23 19.05 12.52 -17.30
CA ASN A 23 18.50 12.37 -18.67
C ASN A 23 17.23 11.50 -18.77
N ALA A 24 16.73 10.96 -17.66
CA ALA A 24 15.34 10.50 -17.58
C ALA A 24 14.58 11.37 -16.58
N GLY A 25 13.26 11.48 -16.72
CA GLY A 25 12.42 12.26 -15.82
C GLY A 25 12.79 11.95 -14.35
N PRO A 26 13.16 12.96 -13.53
CA PRO A 26 13.59 12.77 -12.13
C PRO A 26 12.63 11.90 -11.30
N TRP A 27 11.36 11.88 -11.71
CA TRP A 27 10.27 11.17 -11.08
C TRP A 27 10.38 9.64 -11.19
N ALA A 28 10.60 9.08 -12.38
CA ALA A 28 10.61 7.64 -12.57
C ALA A 28 11.76 6.95 -11.83
N TRP A 29 12.93 7.59 -11.82
CA TRP A 29 14.05 7.12 -11.01
C TRP A 29 13.77 7.22 -9.53
N SER A 30 13.11 8.29 -9.09
CA SER A 30 12.67 8.40 -7.70
C SER A 30 11.73 7.26 -7.34
N VAL A 31 10.76 6.92 -8.18
CA VAL A 31 9.81 5.82 -7.95
C VAL A 31 10.51 4.46 -7.91
N VAL A 32 11.35 4.15 -8.90
CA VAL A 32 12.09 2.86 -8.97
C VAL A 32 13.05 2.72 -7.80
N LEU A 33 13.82 3.77 -7.49
CA LEU A 33 14.73 3.74 -6.35
C LEU A 33 13.98 3.73 -5.03
N GLN A 34 12.81 4.37 -4.95
CA GLN A 34 12.00 4.37 -3.74
C GLN A 34 11.46 2.98 -3.44
N GLY A 35 10.94 2.24 -4.42
CA GLY A 35 10.52 0.84 -4.20
C GLY A 35 11.64 -0.04 -3.65
N VAL A 36 12.86 0.12 -4.18
CA VAL A 36 14.07 -0.55 -3.64
C VAL A 36 14.40 -0.07 -2.22
N THR A 37 14.18 1.20 -1.91
CA THR A 37 14.38 1.70 -0.55
C THR A 37 13.29 1.21 0.41
N GLU A 38 12.03 1.10 0.01
CA GLU A 38 10.89 0.68 0.84
C GLU A 38 11.04 -0.77 1.30
N GLU A 39 11.48 -1.67 0.43
CA GLU A 39 11.87 -3.03 0.84
C GLU A 39 13.05 -2.99 1.83
N GLY A 40 14.02 -2.10 1.61
CA GLY A 40 15.12 -1.85 2.53
C GLY A 40 14.66 -1.31 3.88
N TRP A 41 13.66 -0.42 3.90
CA TRP A 41 13.09 0.20 5.09
C TRP A 41 12.40 -0.82 5.98
N ALA A 42 11.61 -1.73 5.41
CA ALA A 42 10.96 -2.80 6.16
C ALA A 42 12.00 -3.69 6.86
N GLY A 43 13.07 -4.06 6.15
CA GLY A 43 14.17 -4.85 6.71
C GLY A 43 15.00 -4.08 7.75
N GLU A 44 15.21 -2.78 7.57
CA GLU A 44 15.89 -1.93 8.55
C GLU A 44 15.03 -1.71 9.81
N LEU A 45 13.73 -1.51 9.65
CA LEU A 45 12.77 -1.38 10.74
C LEU A 45 12.70 -2.67 11.56
N GLU A 46 12.60 -3.84 10.91
CA GLU A 46 12.60 -5.14 11.59
C GLU A 46 13.92 -5.38 12.34
N ARG A 47 15.06 -5.09 11.71
CA ARG A 47 16.39 -5.17 12.35
C ARG A 47 16.51 -4.22 13.53
N CYS A 48 15.98 -3.00 13.39
CA CYS A 48 15.98 -1.98 14.44
C CYS A 48 15.15 -2.45 15.64
N LEU A 49 13.90 -2.85 15.43
CA LEU A 49 12.99 -3.32 16.48
C LEU A 49 13.45 -4.63 17.14
N GLY A 50 14.18 -5.47 16.40
CA GLY A 50 14.81 -6.70 16.92
C GLY A 50 16.04 -6.46 17.80
N GLY A 51 16.60 -5.25 17.83
CA GLY A 51 17.73 -4.91 18.69
C GLY A 51 17.35 -4.82 20.17
N GLU A 52 18.27 -5.18 21.07
CA GLU A 52 18.07 -5.09 22.54
C GLU A 52 18.25 -3.67 23.10
N ASP A 53 18.89 -2.78 22.34
CA ASP A 53 19.21 -1.41 22.76
C ASP A 53 18.07 -0.45 22.44
N ASP A 54 17.13 -0.31 23.37
CA ASP A 54 15.93 0.53 23.20
C ASP A 54 16.27 1.99 22.90
N VAL A 55 17.41 2.51 23.37
CA VAL A 55 17.81 3.89 23.07
C VAL A 55 18.14 4.04 21.59
N LYS A 56 18.87 3.09 21.01
CA LYS A 56 19.19 3.10 19.57
C LYS A 56 17.94 2.96 18.70
N VAL A 57 16.94 2.20 19.15
CA VAL A 57 15.65 2.13 18.46
C VAL A 57 15.04 3.52 18.38
N LEU A 58 14.96 4.23 19.50
CA LEU A 58 14.37 5.58 19.53
C LEU A 58 15.20 6.61 18.76
N GLU A 59 16.54 6.53 18.80
CA GLU A 59 17.42 7.35 17.98
C GLU A 59 17.23 7.08 16.48
N TRP A 60 16.88 5.84 16.10
CA TRP A 60 16.53 5.53 14.72
C TRP A 60 15.21 6.20 14.32
N PHE A 61 14.15 6.09 15.13
CA PHE A 61 12.89 6.79 14.87
C PHE A 61 13.11 8.31 14.82
N GLU A 62 13.88 8.88 15.76
CA GLU A 62 14.20 10.31 15.77
C GLU A 62 14.83 10.76 14.45
N ARG A 63 15.78 9.96 13.93
CA ARG A 63 16.41 10.22 12.64
C ARG A 63 15.40 10.18 11.50
N GLN A 64 14.48 9.22 11.48
CA GLN A 64 13.44 9.13 10.45
C GLN A 64 12.58 10.40 10.42
N PHE A 65 12.03 10.79 11.57
CA PHE A 65 11.20 12.00 11.66
C PHE A 65 11.94 13.28 11.25
N LEU A 66 13.23 13.39 11.58
CA LEU A 66 14.04 14.55 11.21
C LEU A 66 14.48 14.54 9.75
N SER A 67 14.73 13.37 9.15
CA SER A 67 15.13 13.29 7.74
C SER A 67 13.98 13.63 6.80
N THR A 68 12.76 13.20 7.13
CA THR A 68 11.61 13.40 6.25
C THR A 68 11.26 14.88 6.09
N GLN A 69 11.35 15.66 7.17
CA GLN A 69 11.05 17.10 7.12
C GLN A 69 11.95 17.90 6.16
N GLY A 70 13.15 17.39 5.84
CA GLY A 70 14.07 18.05 4.92
C GLY A 70 13.99 17.56 3.48
N SER A 71 13.36 16.42 3.22
CA SER A 71 13.49 15.68 1.96
C SER A 71 12.28 15.77 1.03
N LEU A 72 11.13 16.26 1.48
CA LEU A 72 9.91 16.31 0.66
C LEU A 72 9.98 17.31 -0.52
N ALA A 73 10.96 18.21 -0.52
CA ALA A 73 11.14 19.17 -1.62
C ALA A 73 11.78 18.49 -2.84
N GLY A 74 10.96 18.11 -3.82
CA GLY A 74 11.39 17.63 -5.14
C GLY A 74 11.41 16.12 -5.33
N VAL A 75 10.86 15.35 -4.38
CA VAL A 75 10.67 13.90 -4.52
C VAL A 75 9.37 13.63 -5.27
N ALA A 76 9.36 12.57 -6.10
CA ALA A 76 8.14 12.09 -6.73
C ALA A 76 7.06 11.83 -5.68
N ALA A 77 5.84 12.33 -5.92
CA ALA A 77 4.69 12.00 -5.09
C ALA A 77 4.30 10.53 -5.31
N THR A 78 4.91 9.66 -4.51
CA THR A 78 4.56 8.25 -4.33
C THR A 78 3.50 8.08 -3.25
N ARG A 79 2.86 6.93 -3.18
CA ARG A 79 1.96 6.60 -2.09
C ARG A 79 2.64 6.78 -0.72
N GLY A 80 3.87 6.26 -0.57
CA GLY A 80 4.62 6.35 0.68
C GLY A 80 4.89 7.80 1.11
N THR A 81 5.29 8.66 0.17
CA THR A 81 5.57 10.08 0.48
C THR A 81 4.30 10.87 0.81
N VAL A 82 3.18 10.60 0.12
CA VAL A 82 1.88 11.21 0.42
C VAL A 82 1.38 10.75 1.79
N GLU A 83 1.42 9.45 2.08
CA GLU A 83 1.04 8.91 3.39
C GLU A 83 1.90 9.50 4.51
N GLU A 84 3.23 9.57 4.30
CA GLU A 84 4.14 10.12 5.29
C GLU A 84 3.90 11.62 5.52
N TYR A 85 3.64 12.38 4.45
CA TYR A 85 3.25 13.79 4.56
C TYR A 85 1.96 13.95 5.37
N GLU A 86 0.92 13.18 5.08
CA GLU A 86 -0.34 13.20 5.83
C GLU A 86 -0.13 12.87 7.31
N GLN A 87 0.71 11.87 7.59
CA GLN A 87 1.03 11.46 8.95
C GLN A 87 1.76 12.57 9.72
N LEU A 88 2.69 13.26 9.06
CA LEU A 88 3.45 14.36 9.65
C LEU A 88 2.64 15.66 9.75
N SER A 89 1.62 15.83 8.90
CA SER A 89 0.75 17.00 8.89
C SER A 89 -0.45 16.85 9.83
N SER A 90 -0.73 15.64 10.30
CA SER A 90 -1.83 15.38 11.24
C SER A 90 -1.67 16.18 12.54
N ARG A 91 -2.77 16.74 13.04
CA ARG A 91 -2.81 17.52 14.30
C ARG A 91 -2.28 16.73 15.50
N GLY A 92 -2.39 15.40 15.47
CA GLY A 92 -1.94 14.50 16.53
C GLY A 92 -0.43 14.25 16.56
N VAL A 93 0.32 14.65 15.54
CA VAL A 93 1.74 14.26 15.38
C VAL A 93 2.60 14.73 16.55
N MET A 94 2.33 15.91 17.10
CA MET A 94 3.13 16.48 18.18
C MET A 94 3.00 15.65 19.45
N SER A 95 1.80 15.17 19.77
CA SER A 95 1.57 14.28 20.92
C SER A 95 2.33 12.96 20.76
N VAL A 96 2.36 12.41 19.53
CA VAL A 96 3.14 11.20 19.21
C VAL A 96 4.63 11.45 19.38
N LEU A 97 5.15 12.58 18.87
CA LEU A 97 6.57 12.93 18.95
C LEU A 97 7.03 13.18 20.40
N GLU A 98 6.22 13.88 21.20
CA GLU A 98 6.50 14.13 22.63
C GLU A 98 6.51 12.82 23.44
N TRP A 99 5.62 11.89 23.10
CA TRP A 99 5.60 10.56 23.68
C TRP A 99 6.82 9.74 23.26
N LEU A 100 7.15 9.73 21.97
CA LEU A 100 8.15 8.88 21.35
C LEU A 100 9.60 9.31 21.63
N LEU A 101 9.92 10.60 21.54
CA LEU A 101 11.31 11.04 21.41
C LEU A 101 11.96 11.42 22.76
N PRO A 102 13.12 10.82 23.10
CA PRO A 102 13.80 11.03 24.38
C PRO A 102 14.07 12.48 24.75
N ARG A 103 14.34 13.34 23.77
CA ARG A 103 14.61 14.77 23.97
C ARG A 103 13.46 15.52 24.65
N PHE A 104 12.22 15.07 24.50
CA PHE A 104 11.07 15.71 25.14
C PHE A 104 10.89 15.27 26.60
N TRP A 105 11.44 14.12 26.99
CA TRP A 105 11.29 13.57 28.35
C TRP A 105 12.14 14.29 29.40
N TYR A 106 13.18 15.00 28.96
CA TYR A 106 14.14 15.67 29.85
C TYR A 106 13.51 16.83 30.65
N ARG A 107 12.39 17.39 30.15
CA ARG A 107 11.69 18.49 30.82
C ARG A 107 10.90 18.02 32.04
N GLU A 108 10.33 16.82 31.98
CA GLU A 108 9.54 16.23 33.08
C GLU A 108 10.42 15.66 34.20
N THR A 109 11.60 15.15 33.86
CA THR A 109 12.47 14.43 34.82
C THR A 109 13.41 15.33 35.62
N ARG A 110 13.37 16.65 35.40
CA ARG A 110 14.23 17.64 36.07
C ARG A 110 14.05 17.67 37.60
N GLY A 111 12.94 17.12 38.11
CA GLY A 111 12.67 16.99 39.55
C GLY A 111 13.05 15.65 40.19
N SER A 112 13.23 14.56 39.42
CA SER A 112 13.45 13.20 39.98
C SER A 112 14.82 12.59 39.66
N GLY A 113 15.61 13.20 38.78
CA GLY A 113 17.08 13.09 38.68
C GLY A 113 17.69 11.71 38.38
N THR A 114 16.93 10.61 38.30
CA THR A 114 17.50 9.28 38.13
C THR A 114 17.54 8.87 36.65
N LYS A 115 18.74 8.59 36.13
CA LYS A 115 18.95 7.95 34.81
C LYS A 115 18.12 6.67 34.61
N SER A 116 17.70 6.05 35.71
CA SER A 116 16.80 4.90 35.75
C SER A 116 15.44 5.18 35.11
N GLY A 117 14.85 6.36 35.36
CA GLY A 117 13.52 6.72 34.86
C GLY A 117 13.47 6.85 33.34
N VAL A 118 14.49 7.46 32.73
CA VAL A 118 14.61 7.61 31.27
C VAL A 118 14.71 6.24 30.59
N ARG A 119 15.52 5.32 31.14
CA ARG A 119 15.64 3.95 30.61
C ARG A 119 14.37 3.13 30.80
N ALA A 120 13.63 3.34 31.89
CA ALA A 120 12.34 2.69 32.08
C ALA A 120 11.31 3.17 31.05
N ARG A 121 11.23 4.48 30.80
CA ARG A 121 10.36 5.04 29.76
C ARG A 121 10.75 4.59 28.36
N ALA A 122 12.05 4.55 28.03
CA ALA A 122 12.53 4.03 26.75
C ALA A 122 12.10 2.58 26.51
N ARG A 123 12.31 1.70 27.49
CA ARG A 123 11.85 0.31 27.46
C ARG A 123 10.35 0.21 27.21
N HIS A 124 9.56 1.04 27.89
CA HIS A 124 8.10 1.06 27.73
C HIS A 124 7.67 1.46 26.31
N VAL A 125 8.20 2.58 25.80
CA VAL A 125 7.88 3.08 24.44
C VAL A 125 8.30 2.06 23.38
N VAL A 126 9.50 1.50 23.48
CA VAL A 126 9.96 0.48 22.51
C VAL A 126 9.16 -0.81 22.62
N SER A 127 8.73 -1.21 23.81
CA SER A 127 7.80 -2.33 23.96
C SER A 127 6.50 -2.09 23.20
N ARG A 128 5.93 -0.88 23.25
CA ARG A 128 4.73 -0.50 22.48
C ARG A 128 4.98 -0.45 20.98
N LEU A 129 6.14 0.02 20.53
CA LEU A 129 6.53 -0.04 19.11
C LEU A 129 6.61 -1.49 18.61
N ARG A 130 7.23 -2.39 19.39
CA ARG A 130 7.31 -3.82 19.06
C ARG A 130 5.93 -4.49 19.07
N GLU A 131 5.04 -4.09 19.98
CA GLU A 131 3.65 -4.56 20.01
C GLU A 131 2.90 -4.08 18.77
N ALA A 132 2.93 -2.77 18.49
CA ALA A 132 2.32 -2.17 17.32
C ALA A 132 2.76 -2.90 16.03
N PHE A 133 4.06 -3.08 15.83
CA PHE A 133 4.61 -3.77 14.65
C PHE A 133 4.08 -5.19 14.47
N ARG A 134 3.91 -5.93 15.59
CA ARG A 134 3.33 -7.28 15.58
C ARG A 134 1.83 -7.26 15.28
N THR A 135 1.10 -6.30 15.84
CA THR A 135 -0.36 -6.21 15.70
C THR A 135 -0.81 -5.63 14.36
N THR A 136 0.02 -4.79 13.72
CA THR A 136 -0.28 -4.24 12.40
C THR A 136 -0.06 -5.26 11.29
N ARG A 137 0.79 -6.27 11.52
CA ARG A 137 0.90 -7.43 10.61
C ARG A 137 -0.40 -8.25 10.73
N LEU A 138 -1.19 -8.27 9.67
CA LEU A 138 -2.40 -9.10 9.63
C LEU A 138 -2.05 -10.57 9.82
N PRO A 139 -2.88 -11.34 10.55
CA PRO A 139 -2.71 -12.79 10.65
C PRO A 139 -2.76 -13.42 9.25
N ALA A 140 -1.90 -14.41 9.00
CA ALA A 140 -1.90 -15.14 7.74
C ALA A 140 -3.27 -15.74 7.39
N SER A 141 -4.11 -16.06 8.39
CA SER A 141 -5.47 -16.59 8.19
C SER A 141 -6.46 -15.59 7.59
N TRP A 142 -6.18 -14.28 7.68
CA TRP A 142 -6.97 -13.25 7.00
C TRP A 142 -6.50 -13.04 5.56
N VAL A 143 -5.26 -13.44 5.27
CA VAL A 143 -4.66 -13.43 3.93
C VAL A 143 -4.83 -14.79 3.22
N SER A 144 -5.25 -15.84 3.94
CA SER A 144 -5.38 -17.20 3.41
C SER A 144 -6.64 -17.40 2.56
N TYR A 145 -7.29 -16.33 2.12
CA TYR A 145 -8.18 -16.44 0.98
C TYR A 145 -7.32 -16.86 -0.21
N SER A 146 -7.36 -18.14 -0.56
CA SER A 146 -6.81 -18.61 -1.83
C SER A 146 -7.60 -17.89 -2.92
N PRO A 147 -6.97 -17.04 -3.73
CA PRO A 147 -7.63 -16.49 -4.89
C PRO A 147 -8.16 -17.65 -5.77
N PRO A 148 -9.19 -17.42 -6.59
CA PRO A 148 -9.79 -18.47 -7.42
C PRO A 148 -8.70 -19.25 -8.17
N PRO A 149 -8.89 -20.56 -8.41
CA PRO A 149 -7.84 -21.50 -8.83
C PRO A 149 -7.11 -21.16 -10.15
N ASN A 150 -7.56 -20.14 -10.87
CA ASN A 150 -6.89 -19.60 -12.07
C ASN A 150 -5.91 -18.45 -11.75
N TYR A 151 -5.68 -18.14 -10.47
CA TYR A 151 -4.73 -17.12 -10.03
C TYR A 151 -3.37 -17.78 -9.76
N ASP A 152 -2.59 -17.90 -10.83
CA ASP A 152 -1.20 -18.35 -10.76
C ASP A 152 -0.31 -17.20 -10.27
N GLY A 153 0.02 -17.21 -8.98
CA GLY A 153 1.22 -16.55 -8.50
C GLY A 153 1.01 -15.35 -7.58
N HIS A 154 1.59 -15.51 -6.38
CA HIS A 154 1.85 -14.53 -5.34
C HIS A 154 0.68 -14.20 -4.39
N PRO A 155 0.93 -14.18 -3.07
CA PRO A 155 -0.07 -13.73 -2.12
C PRO A 155 -0.51 -12.31 -2.48
N ILE A 156 -1.82 -12.04 -2.34
CA ILE A 156 -2.45 -10.74 -2.68
C ILE A 156 -1.71 -9.56 -2.05
N PHE A 157 -0.98 -9.78 -0.94
CA PHE A 157 -0.12 -8.81 -0.27
C PHE A 157 1.35 -9.30 -0.24
N PRO A 158 2.12 -9.19 -1.34
CA PRO A 158 3.48 -9.76 -1.43
C PRO A 158 4.49 -9.15 -0.45
N GLY A 159 4.23 -7.96 0.09
CA GLY A 159 5.10 -7.27 1.06
C GLY A 159 4.71 -7.43 2.53
N GLY A 160 3.65 -8.20 2.83
CA GLY A 160 3.05 -8.22 4.16
C GLY A 160 2.33 -6.92 4.48
N THR A 161 1.27 -7.00 5.28
CA THR A 161 0.46 -5.85 5.73
C THR A 161 1.13 -5.06 6.86
N GLY A 162 2.47 -5.02 6.86
CA GLY A 162 3.24 -4.28 7.84
C GLY A 162 2.93 -2.78 7.79
N PRO A 163 3.28 -2.04 8.86
CA PRO A 163 3.13 -0.58 8.85
C PRO A 163 3.99 -0.01 7.72
N SER A 164 3.39 0.84 6.88
CA SER A 164 4.03 1.39 5.68
C SER A 164 5.16 2.36 5.98
N SER A 165 5.21 2.93 7.19
CA SER A 165 6.24 3.87 7.61
C SER A 165 6.55 3.80 9.11
N ALA A 166 7.71 4.34 9.50
CA ALA A 166 8.08 4.55 10.90
C ALA A 166 7.04 5.43 11.62
N THR A 167 6.50 6.43 10.92
CA THR A 167 5.51 7.33 11.48
C THR A 167 4.18 6.63 11.75
N ALA A 168 3.65 5.85 10.80
CA ALA A 168 2.44 5.04 11.00
C ALA A 168 2.59 4.11 12.21
N LEU A 169 3.74 3.45 12.33
CA LEU A 169 4.04 2.58 13.46
C LEU A 169 4.08 3.34 14.80
N ALA A 170 4.64 4.56 14.81
CA ALA A 170 4.65 5.40 16.00
C ALA A 170 3.23 5.82 16.42
N TYR A 171 2.35 6.17 15.48
CA TYR A 171 0.95 6.45 15.77
C TYR A 171 0.23 5.23 16.36
N TRP A 172 0.44 4.05 15.79
CA TRP A 172 -0.12 2.81 16.32
C TRP A 172 0.35 2.54 17.75
N ALA A 173 1.65 2.67 18.00
CA ALA A 173 2.22 2.44 19.32
C ALA A 173 1.71 3.45 20.36
N TYR A 174 1.55 4.72 19.96
CA TYR A 174 0.93 5.75 20.78
C TYR A 174 -0.54 5.43 21.10
N TYR A 175 -1.32 5.03 20.09
CA TYR A 175 -2.71 4.59 20.29
C TYR A 175 -2.79 3.43 21.28
N LEU A 176 -1.98 2.36 21.09
CA LEU A 176 -1.96 1.21 22.01
C LEU A 176 -1.57 1.59 23.44
N ASP A 177 -0.70 2.57 23.61
CA ASP A 177 -0.32 3.07 24.93
C ASP A 177 -1.45 3.82 25.62
N LYS A 178 -2.20 4.64 24.88
CA LYS A 178 -3.18 5.59 25.41
C LYS A 178 -4.63 5.12 25.36
N ARG A 179 -4.95 4.06 24.61
CA ARG A 179 -6.33 3.64 24.32
C ARG A 179 -7.19 3.41 25.57
N GLU A 180 -6.62 2.91 26.67
CA GLU A 180 -7.38 2.63 27.88
C GLU A 180 -7.82 3.91 28.60
N ASP A 181 -7.09 5.00 28.40
CA ASP A 181 -7.39 6.33 28.94
C ASP A 181 -8.31 7.15 28.03
N MET A 182 -8.59 6.67 26.80
CA MET A 182 -9.39 7.37 25.80
C MET A 182 -10.88 7.05 25.92
N THR A 183 -11.71 8.07 25.69
CA THR A 183 -13.16 7.85 25.50
C THR A 183 -13.41 7.00 24.24
N PRO A 184 -14.58 6.32 24.14
CA PRO A 184 -14.92 5.58 22.93
C PRO A 184 -14.87 6.43 21.65
N GLU A 185 -15.31 7.69 21.71
CA GLU A 185 -15.27 8.64 20.59
C GLU A 185 -13.83 8.96 20.19
N GLN A 186 -12.96 9.23 21.18
CA GLN A 186 -11.54 9.46 20.93
C GLN A 186 -10.89 8.24 20.28
N ARG A 187 -11.20 7.02 20.76
CA ARG A 187 -10.65 5.80 20.17
C ARG A 187 -11.09 5.59 18.74
N LEU A 188 -12.38 5.75 18.44
CA LEU A 188 -12.85 5.67 17.06
C LEU A 188 -12.19 6.73 16.18
N TRP A 189 -12.02 7.95 16.67
CA TRP A 189 -11.32 9.00 15.91
C TRP A 189 -9.86 8.63 15.63
N TYR A 190 -9.12 8.13 16.62
CA TYR A 190 -7.74 7.66 16.42
C TYR A 190 -7.69 6.45 15.47
N LEU A 191 -8.62 5.51 15.58
CA LEU A 191 -8.72 4.36 14.68
C LEU A 191 -9.07 4.79 13.25
N ALA A 192 -9.93 5.79 13.07
CA ALA A 192 -10.23 6.36 11.77
C ALA A 192 -8.98 6.96 11.13
N MET A 193 -8.23 7.76 11.88
CA MET A 193 -6.94 8.28 11.43
C MET A 193 -5.95 7.15 11.08
N LEU A 194 -5.83 6.12 11.93
CA LEU A 194 -4.95 4.98 11.67
C LEU A 194 -5.40 4.15 10.46
N ALA A 195 -6.71 4.09 10.20
CA ALA A 195 -7.27 3.41 9.04
C ALA A 195 -6.85 4.04 7.72
N ARG A 196 -6.38 5.31 7.71
CA ARG A 196 -5.72 5.92 6.54
C ARG A 196 -4.59 5.06 6.01
N TRP A 197 -3.80 4.47 6.90
CA TRP A 197 -2.56 3.77 6.55
C TRP A 197 -2.68 2.26 6.76
N ASN A 198 -3.49 1.83 7.73
CA ASN A 198 -3.68 0.41 8.08
C ASN A 198 -5.15 0.13 8.42
N PRO A 199 -6.07 0.11 7.43
CA PRO A 199 -7.50 -0.04 7.69
C PRO A 199 -7.86 -1.41 8.26
N ALA A 200 -7.16 -2.48 7.88
CA ALA A 200 -7.47 -3.82 8.36
C ALA A 200 -7.15 -3.97 9.88
N PRO A 201 -5.97 -3.58 10.40
CA PRO A 201 -5.77 -3.51 11.84
C PRO A 201 -6.74 -2.56 12.54
N ALA A 202 -7.04 -1.40 11.95
CA ALA A 202 -8.01 -0.46 12.53
C ALA A 202 -9.41 -1.08 12.68
N PHE A 203 -9.86 -1.83 11.67
CA PHE A 203 -11.11 -2.58 11.71
C PHE A 203 -11.13 -3.63 12.82
N VAL A 204 -10.04 -4.41 12.96
CA VAL A 204 -9.95 -5.42 14.02
C VAL A 204 -10.08 -4.77 15.41
N TYR A 205 -9.40 -3.65 15.66
CA TYR A 205 -9.51 -2.94 16.93
C TYR A 205 -10.88 -2.28 17.13
N ALA A 206 -11.47 -1.69 16.09
CA ALA A 206 -12.81 -1.13 16.15
C ALA A 206 -13.85 -2.21 16.50
N SER A 207 -13.71 -3.40 15.90
CA SER A 207 -14.58 -4.56 16.16
C SER A 207 -14.40 -5.10 17.57
N GLN A 208 -13.17 -5.22 18.08
CA GLN A 208 -12.91 -5.62 19.46
C GLN A 208 -13.48 -4.63 20.47
N ASP A 209 -13.31 -3.34 20.20
CA ASP A 209 -13.92 -2.32 21.03
C ASP A 209 -15.44 -2.51 21.01
N LEU A 210 -16.05 -2.71 19.83
CA LEU A 210 -17.52 -2.90 19.68
C LEU A 210 -18.02 -4.04 20.57
N GLU A 211 -17.37 -5.20 20.48
CA GLU A 211 -17.73 -6.39 21.26
C GLU A 211 -17.62 -6.16 22.77
N THR A 212 -16.60 -5.42 23.22
CA THR A 212 -16.27 -5.30 24.64
C THR A 212 -16.94 -4.13 25.35
N ARG A 213 -17.30 -3.06 24.62
CA ARG A 213 -17.70 -1.78 25.24
C ARG A 213 -18.96 -1.16 24.68
N SER A 214 -19.44 -1.59 23.52
CA SER A 214 -20.68 -1.04 22.98
C SER A 214 -21.85 -1.44 23.85
N ARG A 215 -22.76 -0.47 24.08
CA ARG A 215 -24.01 -0.72 24.79
C ARG A 215 -24.85 -1.80 24.10
N LEU A 216 -24.70 -1.99 22.78
CA LEU A 216 -25.35 -3.07 22.05
C LEU A 216 -25.00 -4.45 22.62
N PHE A 217 -23.75 -4.65 23.05
CA PHE A 217 -23.27 -5.93 23.59
C PHE A 217 -23.35 -5.98 25.12
N THR A 218 -23.20 -4.84 25.81
CA THR A 218 -23.18 -4.79 27.28
C THR A 218 -24.55 -4.55 27.91
N ASN A 219 -25.54 -4.04 27.17
CA ASN A 219 -26.89 -3.74 27.67
C ASN A 219 -27.95 -4.36 26.74
N PRO A 220 -28.66 -5.43 27.17
CA PRO A 220 -29.72 -6.08 26.38
C PRO A 220 -30.87 -5.15 25.99
N SER A 221 -31.09 -4.08 26.76
CA SER A 221 -32.15 -3.08 26.54
C SER A 221 -31.68 -1.87 25.73
N TYR A 222 -30.40 -1.80 25.35
CA TYR A 222 -29.93 -0.70 24.51
C TYR A 222 -30.37 -0.92 23.07
N PHE A 223 -30.93 0.13 22.47
CA PHE A 223 -31.33 0.13 21.09
C PHE A 223 -30.62 1.30 20.37
N PRO A 224 -29.76 1.03 19.38
CA PRO A 224 -29.12 2.10 18.63
C PRO A 224 -30.18 2.84 17.82
N ASN A 225 -30.27 4.16 17.99
CA ASN A 225 -31.20 4.99 17.22
C ASN A 225 -30.65 5.19 15.80
N ILE A 226 -30.88 4.23 14.92
CA ILE A 226 -30.49 4.25 13.50
C ILE A 226 -31.62 4.89 12.64
N ASN A 227 -32.83 5.07 13.20
CA ASN A 227 -34.00 5.54 12.46
C ASN A 227 -34.21 7.05 12.52
N GLY A 228 -34.40 7.62 11.34
CA GLY A 228 -34.98 8.94 11.12
C GLY A 228 -34.33 9.65 9.94
N ASN A 229 -34.96 10.73 9.46
CA ASN A 229 -34.41 11.66 8.45
C ASN A 229 -33.01 12.25 8.80
N ARG A 230 -32.44 11.92 9.97
CA ARG A 230 -31.04 12.15 10.33
C ARG A 230 -30.07 11.07 9.81
N GLY A 231 -30.59 9.95 9.31
CA GLY A 231 -29.85 8.75 8.94
C GLY A 231 -28.85 9.04 7.83
N LEU A 232 -29.28 9.66 6.72
CA LEU A 232 -28.38 9.97 5.60
C LEU A 232 -27.17 10.80 6.06
N ASN A 233 -27.41 11.84 6.88
CA ASN A 233 -26.33 12.65 7.45
C ASN A 233 -25.38 11.85 8.38
N GLN A 234 -25.88 10.80 9.05
CA GLN A 234 -25.06 9.92 9.90
C GLN A 234 -24.24 8.92 9.07
N PHE A 235 -24.84 8.33 8.01
CA PHE A 235 -24.12 7.49 7.06
C PHE A 235 -23.02 8.25 6.36
N GLU A 236 -23.34 9.46 5.90
CA GLU A 236 -22.41 10.41 5.31
C GLU A 236 -21.30 10.80 6.30
N ALA A 237 -21.64 11.13 7.56
CA ALA A 237 -20.65 11.45 8.58
C ALA A 237 -19.75 10.25 8.92
N ALA A 238 -20.29 9.03 8.97
CA ALA A 238 -19.53 7.81 9.19
C ALA A 238 -18.59 7.54 8.01
N ALA A 239 -19.10 7.58 6.78
CA ALA A 239 -18.29 7.41 5.58
C ALA A 239 -17.18 8.48 5.51
N ALA A 240 -17.52 9.74 5.77
CA ALA A 240 -16.56 10.83 5.76
C ALA A 240 -15.48 10.71 6.85
N LEU A 241 -15.85 10.23 8.05
CA LEU A 241 -14.90 9.99 9.14
C LEU A 241 -13.85 8.94 8.74
N TRP A 242 -14.27 7.82 8.13
CA TRP A 242 -13.37 6.71 7.79
C TRP A 242 -12.65 6.86 6.43
N LEU A 243 -13.19 7.71 5.55
CA LEU A 243 -12.46 8.30 4.43
C LEU A 243 -11.58 9.47 4.85
N CYS A 244 -11.66 9.83 6.14
CA CYS A 244 -10.69 10.67 6.80
C CYS A 244 -10.68 12.13 6.36
N TYR A 245 -11.85 12.65 5.99
CA TYR A 245 -11.99 14.08 5.83
C TYR A 245 -11.98 14.72 7.20
N GLU A 246 -10.89 15.45 7.51
CA GLU A 246 -10.94 16.39 8.63
C GLU A 246 -12.00 17.42 8.26
N ARG A 247 -13.06 17.48 9.06
CA ARG A 247 -14.07 18.54 8.99
C ARG A 247 -13.42 19.80 9.51
N ASP A 248 -12.44 20.32 8.79
CA ASP A 248 -11.81 21.56 9.17
C ASP A 248 -12.83 22.66 8.98
N HIS A 249 -13.34 23.11 10.12
CA HIS A 249 -14.17 24.28 10.32
C HIS A 249 -13.39 25.56 10.07
N ASP A 250 -12.43 25.57 9.14
CA ASP A 250 -11.79 26.82 8.76
C ASP A 250 -12.75 27.59 7.86
N GLU A 251 -13.78 28.16 8.50
CA GLU A 251 -14.79 29.03 7.90
C GLU A 251 -14.15 30.24 7.19
N SER A 252 -12.85 30.49 7.45
CA SER A 252 -12.10 31.60 6.87
C SER A 252 -11.69 31.39 5.41
N SER A 253 -11.55 30.15 4.92
CA SER A 253 -11.02 29.89 3.57
C SER A 253 -12.03 30.09 2.44
N GLY A 254 -13.33 30.19 2.75
CA GLY A 254 -14.40 30.43 1.77
C GLY A 254 -14.68 29.27 0.79
N THR A 255 -13.74 28.34 0.64
CA THR A 255 -13.89 27.11 -0.17
C THR A 255 -14.11 25.93 0.76
N LYS A 256 -15.37 25.69 1.13
CA LYS A 256 -15.76 24.54 1.94
C LYS A 256 -15.72 23.28 1.05
N TYR A 257 -14.60 22.57 1.04
CA TYR A 257 -14.54 21.25 0.43
C TYR A 257 -15.59 20.38 1.13
N ASN A 258 -16.60 19.94 0.37
CA ASN A 258 -17.62 19.05 0.89
C ASN A 258 -17.16 17.62 0.64
N PRO A 259 -16.79 16.85 1.68
CA PRO A 259 -16.34 15.47 1.49
C PRO A 259 -17.39 14.60 0.80
N LEU A 260 -18.67 14.96 0.90
CA LEU A 260 -19.78 14.27 0.24
C LEU A 260 -19.76 14.40 -1.29
N ASN A 261 -18.96 15.31 -1.83
CA ASN A 261 -18.76 15.43 -3.27
C ASN A 261 -17.70 14.45 -3.79
N ASP A 262 -16.96 13.77 -2.91
CA ASP A 262 -16.04 12.72 -3.36
C ASP A 262 -16.85 11.54 -3.91
N ARG A 263 -16.46 11.09 -5.11
CA ARG A 263 -17.14 10.01 -5.85
C ARG A 263 -17.12 8.68 -5.11
N ILE A 264 -16.33 8.55 -4.04
CA ILE A 264 -16.18 7.33 -3.25
C ILE A 264 -17.09 7.33 -2.01
N VAL A 265 -17.52 8.49 -1.52
CA VAL A 265 -18.46 8.57 -0.38
C VAL A 265 -19.79 7.92 -0.73
N TRP A 266 -20.39 8.25 -1.87
CA TRP A 266 -21.69 7.69 -2.27
C TRP A 266 -21.70 6.17 -2.39
N PRO A 267 -20.73 5.52 -3.06
CA PRO A 267 -20.59 4.07 -3.02
C PRO A 267 -20.45 3.49 -1.62
N MET A 268 -19.81 4.19 -0.67
CA MET A 268 -19.78 3.73 0.73
C MET A 268 -21.15 3.86 1.39
N VAL A 269 -21.82 5.01 1.24
CA VAL A 269 -23.16 5.24 1.78
C VAL A 269 -24.15 4.20 1.25
N ASP A 270 -24.16 3.92 -0.05
CA ASP A 270 -25.01 2.88 -0.65
C ASP A 270 -24.78 1.51 -0.02
N GLN A 271 -23.51 1.13 0.21
CA GLN A 271 -23.18 -0.14 0.84
C GLN A 271 -23.55 -0.17 2.32
N LEU A 272 -23.41 0.95 3.03
CA LEU A 272 -23.87 1.06 4.42
C LEU A 272 -25.40 0.96 4.49
N LEU A 273 -26.12 1.61 3.56
CA LEU A 273 -27.57 1.50 3.47
C LEU A 273 -28.01 0.06 3.21
N LEU A 274 -27.37 -0.64 2.27
CA LEU A 274 -27.61 -2.06 2.02
C LEU A 274 -27.31 -2.93 3.25
N PHE A 275 -26.23 -2.64 3.97
CA PHE A 275 -25.91 -3.33 5.22
C PHE A 275 -26.95 -3.07 6.30
N THR A 276 -27.51 -1.87 6.36
CA THR A 276 -28.51 -1.49 7.36
C THR A 276 -29.96 -1.72 6.98
N ALA A 277 -30.25 -2.02 5.71
CA ALA A 277 -31.61 -2.20 5.20
C ALA A 277 -32.44 -3.25 5.97
N PRO A 278 -31.86 -4.41 6.38
CA PRO A 278 -32.58 -5.37 7.21
C PRO A 278 -33.04 -4.82 8.57
N PHE A 279 -32.44 -3.71 9.02
CA PHE A 279 -32.87 -3.01 10.23
C PHE A 279 -33.96 -2.00 9.93
N THR A 280 -33.80 -1.15 8.92
CA THR A 280 -34.75 -0.05 8.65
C THR A 280 -36.15 -0.57 8.31
N GLU A 281 -36.26 -1.67 7.55
CA GLU A 281 -37.54 -2.28 7.21
C GLU A 281 -38.33 -2.77 8.43
N ALA A 282 -37.67 -3.09 9.54
CA ALA A 282 -38.32 -3.53 10.78
C ALA A 282 -39.00 -2.38 11.55
N PHE A 283 -38.70 -1.11 11.24
CA PHE A 283 -39.12 0.04 12.05
C PHE A 283 -40.00 1.08 11.35
N ASP A 284 -40.26 0.91 10.05
CA ASP A 284 -40.97 1.92 9.25
C ASP A 284 -42.50 1.87 9.38
N GLU A 285 -43.08 0.94 10.14
CA GLU A 285 -44.51 0.98 10.49
C GLU A 285 -44.70 1.69 11.85
N PRO A 286 -44.96 3.02 11.87
CA PRO A 286 -45.36 3.67 13.11
C PRO A 286 -46.66 3.01 13.60
N PRO A 287 -46.76 2.66 14.89
CA PRO A 287 -47.99 2.09 15.42
C PRO A 287 -49.15 3.03 15.12
N THR A 288 -50.12 2.52 14.35
CA THR A 288 -51.34 3.26 14.01
C THR A 288 -52.33 3.27 15.17
N GLU A 289 -52.12 2.44 16.19
CA GLU A 289 -52.98 2.31 17.37
C GLU A 289 -52.38 2.96 18.63
N PRO A 290 -53.22 3.48 19.56
CA PRO A 290 -52.77 4.15 20.77
C PRO A 290 -52.02 3.19 21.72
N PHE A 291 -50.91 3.67 22.30
CA PHE A 291 -50.06 2.95 23.25
C PHE A 291 -50.85 2.36 24.42
N THR A 292 -51.04 1.04 24.42
CA THR A 292 -51.53 0.27 25.57
C THR A 292 -50.33 -0.33 26.33
N ALA A 293 -50.53 -0.67 27.61
CA ALA A 293 -49.47 -1.34 28.40
C ALA A 293 -49.10 -2.73 27.83
N GLU A 294 -50.00 -3.39 27.10
CA GLU A 294 -49.72 -4.62 26.35
C GLU A 294 -48.77 -4.34 25.17
N TYR A 295 -48.96 -3.21 24.47
CA TYR A 295 -48.08 -2.77 23.39
C TYR A 295 -46.65 -2.49 23.89
N GLU A 296 -46.47 -1.90 25.07
CA GLU A 296 -45.13 -1.71 25.65
C GLU A 296 -44.40 -3.05 25.88
N SER A 297 -45.12 -4.10 26.29
CA SER A 297 -44.53 -5.42 26.50
C SER A 297 -44.18 -6.12 25.19
N GLU A 298 -45.04 -6.03 24.17
CA GLU A 298 -44.80 -6.61 22.84
C GLU A 298 -43.63 -5.89 22.14
N MET A 299 -43.61 -4.56 22.24
CA MET A 299 -42.52 -3.73 21.76
C MET A 299 -41.18 -4.15 22.37
N VAL A 300 -41.11 -4.40 23.69
CA VAL A 300 -39.86 -4.88 24.33
C VAL A 300 -39.38 -6.23 23.77
N ILE A 301 -40.29 -7.14 23.44
CA ILE A 301 -39.96 -8.45 22.86
C ILE A 301 -39.39 -8.29 21.45
N ASP A 302 -40.02 -7.46 20.62
CA ASP A 302 -39.54 -7.17 19.27
C ASP A 302 -38.16 -6.49 19.29
N HIS A 303 -37.96 -5.52 20.19
CA HIS A 303 -36.66 -4.87 20.36
C HIS A 303 -35.56 -5.86 20.79
N GLN A 304 -35.88 -6.86 21.62
CA GLN A 304 -34.91 -7.90 22.00
C GLN A 304 -34.55 -8.80 20.81
N ARG A 305 -35.53 -9.13 19.97
CA ARG A 305 -35.32 -9.89 18.73
C ARG A 305 -34.44 -9.12 17.76
N ASP A 306 -34.69 -7.84 17.57
CA ASP A 306 -33.91 -6.97 16.68
C ASP A 306 -32.49 -6.77 17.19
N ASN A 307 -32.30 -6.60 18.50
CA ASN A 307 -30.97 -6.60 19.10
C ASN A 307 -30.22 -7.92 18.89
N GLY A 308 -30.93 -9.06 18.93
CA GLY A 308 -30.38 -10.37 18.59
C GLY A 308 -29.88 -10.42 17.14
N ASN A 309 -30.69 -9.92 16.20
CA ASN A 309 -30.33 -9.84 14.78
C ASN A 309 -29.15 -8.89 14.54
N LEU A 310 -29.12 -7.73 15.19
CA LEU A 310 -28.01 -6.77 15.14
C LEU A 310 -26.70 -7.39 15.62
N ARG A 311 -26.73 -8.10 16.76
CA ARG A 311 -25.56 -8.83 17.28
C ARG A 311 -25.10 -9.94 16.34
N MET A 312 -26.04 -10.63 15.70
CA MET A 312 -25.75 -11.67 14.71
C MET A 312 -25.08 -11.07 13.47
N LEU A 313 -25.60 -9.96 12.93
CA LEU A 313 -25.03 -9.27 11.77
C LEU A 313 -23.66 -8.66 12.08
N CYS A 314 -23.49 -8.11 13.28
CA CYS A 314 -22.20 -7.66 13.79
C CYS A 314 -21.27 -8.81 14.20
N SER A 315 -21.71 -10.07 14.11
CA SER A 315 -20.83 -11.20 14.38
C SER A 315 -19.69 -11.20 13.36
N ARG A 316 -18.51 -11.62 13.81
CA ARG A 316 -17.31 -11.70 12.96
C ARG A 316 -17.53 -12.49 11.67
N TYR A 317 -18.43 -13.47 11.70
CA TYR A 317 -18.76 -14.30 10.54
C TYR A 317 -19.52 -13.50 9.46
N LEU A 318 -20.70 -12.97 9.78
CA LEU A 318 -21.54 -12.27 8.80
C LEU A 318 -20.90 -10.96 8.32
N MET A 319 -20.30 -10.20 9.24
CA MET A 319 -19.54 -9.00 8.88
C MET A 319 -18.37 -9.35 7.94
N GLY A 320 -17.66 -10.45 8.21
CA GLY A 320 -16.57 -10.92 7.35
C GLY A 320 -17.04 -11.31 5.94
N GLU A 321 -18.16 -12.04 5.83
CA GLU A 321 -18.75 -12.42 4.54
C GLU A 321 -19.20 -11.20 3.73
N TRP A 322 -19.87 -10.24 4.37
CA TRP A 322 -20.29 -9.00 3.73
C TRP A 322 -19.09 -8.19 3.24
N LEU A 323 -18.07 -7.99 4.09
CA LEU A 323 -16.87 -7.25 3.73
C LEU A 323 -16.11 -7.89 2.57
N ASN A 324 -16.01 -9.22 2.56
CA ASN A 324 -15.42 -9.95 1.45
C ASN A 324 -16.20 -9.75 0.13
N SER A 325 -17.53 -9.80 0.18
CA SER A 325 -18.39 -9.54 -0.98
C SER A 325 -18.19 -8.13 -1.52
N VAL A 326 -18.18 -7.12 -0.64
CA VAL A 326 -17.91 -5.72 -1.02
C VAL A 326 -16.53 -5.57 -1.62
N ALA A 327 -15.51 -6.18 -1.02
CA ALA A 327 -14.14 -6.13 -1.51
C ALA A 327 -14.04 -6.67 -2.94
N ILE A 328 -14.63 -7.85 -3.21
CA ILE A 328 -14.63 -8.47 -4.55
C ILE A 328 -15.34 -7.58 -5.58
N GLN A 329 -16.54 -7.07 -5.26
CA GLN A 329 -17.29 -6.19 -6.16
C GLN A 329 -16.50 -4.91 -6.49
N ARG A 330 -15.92 -4.29 -5.46
CA ARG A 330 -15.11 -3.07 -5.64
C ARG A 330 -13.84 -3.35 -6.44
N SER A 331 -13.20 -4.50 -6.21
CA SER A 331 -12.00 -4.92 -6.94
C SER A 331 -12.26 -5.06 -8.45
N HIS A 332 -13.38 -5.69 -8.84
CA HIS A 332 -13.74 -5.79 -10.26
C HIS A 332 -13.95 -4.42 -10.90
N LYS A 333 -14.71 -3.53 -10.22
CA LYS A 333 -14.96 -2.17 -10.73
C LYS A 333 -13.65 -1.38 -10.88
N LEU A 334 -12.75 -1.46 -9.91
CA LEU A 334 -11.45 -0.78 -9.98
C LEU A 334 -10.55 -1.36 -11.08
N PHE A 335 -10.54 -2.68 -11.25
CA PHE A 335 -9.81 -3.34 -12.33
C PHE A 335 -10.24 -2.81 -13.70
N ASP A 336 -11.55 -2.75 -13.96
CA ASP A 336 -12.07 -2.22 -15.23
C ASP A 336 -11.68 -0.76 -15.43
N ILE A 337 -11.77 0.06 -14.36
CA ILE A 337 -11.36 1.47 -14.40
C ILE A 337 -9.87 1.59 -14.77
N TYR A 338 -9.00 0.80 -14.15
CA TYR A 338 -7.56 0.86 -14.40
C TYR A 338 -7.19 0.35 -15.79
N VAL A 339 -7.71 -0.80 -16.21
CA VAL A 339 -7.41 -1.34 -17.54
C VAL A 339 -7.86 -0.36 -18.61
N ASN A 340 -9.09 0.16 -18.53
CA ASN A 340 -9.58 1.13 -19.51
C ASN A 340 -8.72 2.40 -19.53
N ARG A 341 -8.41 2.97 -18.36
CA ARG A 341 -7.64 4.21 -18.25
C ARG A 341 -6.21 4.07 -18.79
N TYR A 342 -5.51 2.98 -18.50
CA TYR A 342 -4.09 2.84 -18.85
C TYR A 342 -3.85 2.14 -20.21
N THR A 343 -4.86 1.50 -20.80
CA THR A 343 -4.73 0.88 -22.15
C THR A 343 -4.65 1.94 -23.25
N GLU A 344 -5.31 3.09 -23.06
CA GLU A 344 -5.39 4.16 -24.06
C GLU A 344 -4.12 5.04 -24.11
N HIS A 345 -3.21 4.91 -23.13
CA HIS A 345 -2.14 5.88 -22.91
C HIS A 345 -0.73 5.30 -22.70
N PRO A 346 -0.28 4.23 -23.40
CA PRO A 346 1.07 3.70 -23.23
C PRO A 346 2.15 4.72 -23.65
N GLU A 347 1.89 5.58 -24.62
CA GLU A 347 2.84 6.62 -25.06
C GLU A 347 3.04 7.69 -24.00
N SER A 348 1.96 8.14 -23.37
CA SER A 348 2.05 9.10 -22.25
C SER A 348 2.82 8.47 -21.08
N PHE A 349 2.55 7.20 -20.76
CA PHE A 349 3.32 6.48 -19.74
C PHE A 349 4.83 6.44 -20.05
N VAL A 350 5.20 6.13 -21.30
CA VAL A 350 6.62 6.13 -21.73
C VAL A 350 7.21 7.53 -21.67
N SER A 351 6.52 8.54 -22.21
CA SER A 351 6.93 9.94 -22.21
C SER A 351 7.15 10.47 -20.79
N THR A 352 6.30 10.07 -19.85
CA THR A 352 6.35 10.53 -18.47
C THR A 352 7.42 9.79 -17.67
N TYR A 353 7.48 8.45 -17.79
CA TYR A 353 8.26 7.61 -16.88
C TYR A 353 9.50 6.98 -17.48
N LEU A 354 9.53 6.73 -18.78
CA LEU A 354 10.61 6.00 -19.43
C LEU A 354 11.36 6.85 -20.45
N GLN A 355 11.10 8.16 -20.48
CA GLN A 355 11.80 9.09 -21.36
C GLN A 355 13.31 9.01 -21.10
N GLY A 356 14.07 8.81 -22.17
CA GLY A 356 15.53 8.65 -22.11
C GLY A 356 16.01 7.24 -21.73
N LEU A 357 15.14 6.38 -21.18
CA LEU A 357 15.46 4.98 -20.87
C LEU A 357 15.20 4.05 -22.06
N MET A 358 14.30 4.40 -22.98
CA MET A 358 14.06 3.60 -24.18
C MET A 358 15.00 4.01 -25.32
N ALA A 359 15.50 3.03 -26.08
CA ALA A 359 16.37 3.29 -27.24
C ALA A 359 15.61 3.95 -28.41
N TRP A 360 14.33 3.59 -28.58
CA TRP A 360 13.44 4.20 -29.54
C TRP A 360 12.92 5.54 -29.02
N HIS A 361 12.91 6.54 -29.89
CA HIS A 361 12.48 7.89 -29.56
C HIS A 361 10.99 8.05 -29.90
N THR A 362 10.18 8.28 -28.88
CA THR A 362 8.92 9.01 -29.07
C THR A 362 9.26 10.50 -29.09
N ALA A 363 8.88 11.22 -30.15
CA ALA A 363 8.91 12.68 -30.10
C ALA A 363 8.04 13.08 -28.90
N ALA A 364 8.63 13.81 -27.95
CA ALA A 364 7.89 14.24 -26.78
C ALA A 364 6.67 15.04 -27.26
N ASP A 365 5.48 14.51 -27.03
CA ASP A 365 4.27 15.28 -27.15
C ASP A 365 4.26 16.25 -25.96
N PRO A 366 4.47 17.56 -26.18
CA PRO A 366 4.52 18.53 -25.09
C PRO A 366 3.21 18.60 -24.30
N ASP A 367 2.11 18.09 -24.87
CA ASP A 367 0.78 18.04 -24.24
C ASP A 367 0.49 16.68 -23.58
N SER A 368 1.45 15.75 -23.57
CA SER A 368 1.30 14.46 -22.89
C SER A 368 1.43 14.60 -21.37
N HIS A 369 0.29 14.55 -20.68
CA HIS A 369 0.21 14.47 -19.22
C HIS A 369 0.10 13.02 -18.76
N ALA A 370 0.55 12.72 -17.54
CA ALA A 370 0.39 11.40 -16.93
C ALA A 370 -1.10 10.99 -16.95
N PRO A 371 -1.43 9.70 -17.14
CA PRO A 371 -2.82 9.22 -17.14
C PRO A 371 -3.61 9.63 -15.88
N ALA A 372 -2.95 9.78 -14.73
CA ALA A 372 -3.57 10.29 -13.51
C ALA A 372 -3.86 11.81 -13.53
N GLU A 373 -3.09 12.60 -14.28
CA GLU A 373 -3.22 14.06 -14.37
C GLU A 373 -4.23 14.51 -15.43
N SER A 374 -4.48 13.71 -16.48
CA SER A 374 -5.29 14.12 -17.64
C SER A 374 -6.75 14.44 -17.30
N GLN A 375 -7.33 13.80 -16.27
CA GLN A 375 -8.68 14.13 -15.79
C GLN A 375 -8.68 15.23 -14.72
N SER A 376 -7.55 15.49 -14.08
CA SER A 376 -7.51 16.48 -13.01
C SER A 376 -7.63 17.87 -13.59
N GLN A 377 -7.07 18.18 -14.77
CA GLN A 377 -6.94 19.57 -15.23
C GLN A 377 -8.24 20.38 -15.39
N THR A 378 -9.40 19.75 -15.58
CA THR A 378 -10.70 20.47 -15.62
C THR A 378 -11.34 20.66 -14.24
N GLU A 379 -10.92 19.93 -13.21
CA GLU A 379 -11.59 19.88 -11.90
C GLU A 379 -10.64 20.12 -10.71
N TYR A 380 -9.32 19.93 -10.90
CA TYR A 380 -8.23 20.03 -9.92
C TYR A 380 -6.96 20.58 -10.61
N PRO A 381 -6.45 21.77 -10.20
CA PRO A 381 -5.26 22.36 -10.81
C PRO A 381 -4.05 21.41 -10.70
N ALA A 382 -3.16 21.47 -11.69
CA ALA A 382 -1.93 20.68 -11.80
C ALA A 382 -1.17 20.61 -10.47
N PHE A 383 -0.45 19.49 -10.26
CA PHE A 383 0.27 19.09 -9.05
C PHE A 383 0.94 20.26 -8.31
N ASP A 384 0.19 21.00 -7.49
CA ASP A 384 0.73 22.12 -6.74
C ASP A 384 1.30 21.57 -5.44
N THR A 385 2.60 21.30 -5.46
CA THR A 385 3.36 20.92 -4.27
C THR A 385 3.25 21.95 -3.13
N ALA A 386 2.82 23.19 -3.41
CA ALA A 386 2.57 24.21 -2.39
C ALA A 386 1.22 24.03 -1.67
N HIS A 387 0.26 23.29 -2.25
CA HIS A 387 -1.08 23.09 -1.70
C HIS A 387 -1.45 21.61 -1.58
N PRO A 388 -0.78 20.86 -0.69
CA PRO A 388 -1.00 19.43 -0.56
C PRO A 388 -2.36 19.02 0.01
N GLU A 389 -3.15 19.97 0.49
CA GLU A 389 -4.55 19.75 0.86
C GLU A 389 -5.42 19.34 -0.34
N ILE A 390 -4.97 19.62 -1.57
CA ILE A 390 -5.60 19.17 -2.82
C ILE A 390 -5.50 17.64 -2.99
N TYR A 391 -4.63 16.95 -2.23
CA TYR A 391 -4.44 15.49 -2.29
C TYR A 391 -5.27 14.69 -1.27
N GLN A 392 -6.19 15.34 -0.55
CA GLN A 392 -7.15 14.62 0.30
C GLN A 392 -8.11 13.67 -0.45
N PRO A 393 -8.43 13.83 -1.76
CA PRO A 393 -9.32 12.90 -2.43
C PRO A 393 -8.74 11.49 -2.44
N TYR A 394 -9.48 10.56 -1.84
CA TYR A 394 -9.09 9.16 -1.73
C TYR A 394 -8.88 8.55 -3.13
N GLU A 395 -9.63 9.00 -4.15
CA GLU A 395 -9.48 8.57 -5.55
C GLU A 395 -8.09 8.89 -6.14
N VAL A 396 -7.52 10.05 -5.81
CA VAL A 396 -6.18 10.42 -6.31
C VAL A 396 -5.14 9.44 -5.77
N ARG A 397 -5.19 9.13 -4.47
CA ARG A 397 -4.30 8.11 -3.86
C ARG A 397 -4.44 6.76 -4.54
N GLN A 398 -5.68 6.36 -4.86
CA GLN A 398 -5.94 5.10 -5.56
C GLN A 398 -5.24 5.05 -6.93
N LEU A 399 -5.23 6.16 -7.66
CA LEU A 399 -4.61 6.23 -8.99
C LEU A 399 -3.08 6.32 -8.92
N MET A 400 -2.55 7.15 -8.03
CA MET A 400 -1.11 7.28 -7.83
C MET A 400 -0.49 5.96 -7.41
N TRP A 401 -1.17 5.21 -6.53
CA TRP A 401 -0.70 3.90 -6.13
C TRP A 401 -0.70 2.90 -7.31
N MET A 402 -1.77 2.88 -8.11
CA MET A 402 -1.81 2.04 -9.32
C MET A 402 -0.67 2.38 -10.28
N GLU A 403 -0.42 3.66 -10.51
CA GLU A 403 0.61 4.16 -11.40
C GLU A 403 2.02 3.79 -10.92
N GLU A 404 2.30 4.02 -9.64
CA GLU A 404 3.55 3.66 -8.99
C GLU A 404 3.86 2.16 -9.14
N GLN A 405 2.88 1.29 -8.85
CA GLN A 405 3.05 -0.16 -8.98
C GLN A 405 3.20 -0.58 -10.45
N LEU A 406 2.54 0.12 -11.38
CA LEU A 406 2.67 -0.16 -12.81
C LEU A 406 4.08 0.17 -13.30
N VAL A 407 4.63 1.32 -12.88
CA VAL A 407 6.03 1.70 -13.16
C VAL A 407 6.98 0.65 -12.63
N HIS A 408 6.82 0.22 -11.36
CA HIS A 408 7.66 -0.84 -10.79
C HIS A 408 7.59 -2.13 -11.60
N ARG A 409 6.37 -2.58 -11.96
CA ARG A 409 6.20 -3.85 -12.69
C ARG A 409 6.76 -3.78 -14.11
N VAL A 410 6.52 -2.69 -14.84
CA VAL A 410 7.07 -2.49 -16.19
C VAL A 410 8.59 -2.46 -16.15
N VAL A 411 9.20 -1.70 -15.23
CA VAL A 411 10.66 -1.64 -15.09
C VAL A 411 11.22 -3.00 -14.73
N GLN A 412 10.58 -3.75 -13.83
CA GLN A 412 11.00 -5.12 -13.49
C GLN A 412 10.99 -6.04 -14.71
N LEU A 413 9.91 -6.04 -15.50
CA LEU A 413 9.83 -6.84 -16.72
C LEU A 413 10.86 -6.43 -17.77
N LEU A 414 11.18 -5.14 -17.88
CA LEU A 414 12.25 -4.65 -18.76
C LEU A 414 13.64 -5.10 -18.30
N LEU A 415 13.90 -5.10 -16.99
CA LEU A 415 15.14 -5.63 -16.42
C LEU A 415 15.29 -7.12 -16.69
N ASP A 416 14.21 -7.89 -16.51
CA ASP A 416 14.19 -9.32 -16.74
C ASP A 416 14.42 -9.64 -18.23
N GLN A 417 13.77 -8.89 -19.12
CA GLN A 417 13.97 -8.99 -20.57
C GLN A 417 15.42 -8.66 -20.97
N GLN A 418 16.00 -7.58 -20.43
CA GLN A 418 17.39 -7.19 -20.71
C GLN A 418 18.37 -8.27 -20.24
N ALA A 419 18.16 -8.82 -19.04
CA ALA A 419 19.00 -9.88 -18.51
C ALA A 419 18.90 -11.18 -19.34
N PHE A 420 17.74 -11.46 -19.91
CA PHE A 420 17.55 -12.58 -20.84
C PHE A 420 18.31 -12.36 -22.16
N GLU A 421 18.21 -11.17 -22.74
CA GLU A 421 18.93 -10.81 -23.97
C GLU A 421 20.46 -10.85 -23.79
N GLU A 422 20.99 -10.34 -22.68
CA GLU A 422 22.43 -10.37 -22.38
C GLU A 422 22.96 -11.81 -22.29
N LYS A 423 22.24 -12.70 -21.59
CA LYS A 423 22.61 -14.11 -21.50
C LYS A 423 22.61 -14.82 -22.84
N ALA A 424 21.63 -14.52 -23.68
CA ALA A 424 21.54 -15.11 -25.01
C ALA A 424 22.71 -14.66 -25.91
N ALA A 425 23.13 -13.39 -25.78
CA ALA A 425 24.28 -12.85 -26.51
C ALA A 425 25.61 -13.46 -26.04
N ASP A 426 25.81 -13.61 -24.72
CA ASP A 426 27.01 -14.23 -24.15
C ASP A 426 27.13 -15.71 -24.59
N GLN A 427 26.03 -16.47 -24.61
CA GLN A 427 26.04 -17.85 -25.07
C GLN A 427 26.39 -17.96 -26.57
N ALA A 428 25.80 -17.10 -27.41
CA ALA A 428 26.08 -17.10 -28.85
C ALA A 428 27.54 -16.76 -29.18
N THR A 429 28.20 -15.92 -28.37
CA THR A 429 29.63 -15.59 -28.57
C THR A 429 30.54 -16.73 -28.13
N VAL A 430 30.20 -17.46 -27.07
CA VAL A 430 30.95 -18.66 -26.65
C VAL A 430 30.83 -19.77 -27.70
N ASP A 431 29.63 -20.04 -28.20
CA ASP A 431 29.41 -21.10 -29.20
C ASP A 431 30.18 -20.80 -30.50
N GLN A 432 30.22 -19.54 -30.95
CA GLN A 432 31.00 -19.15 -32.13
C GLN A 432 32.52 -19.30 -31.90
N ALA A 433 33.04 -18.89 -30.74
CA ALA A 433 34.47 -19.00 -30.43
C ALA A 433 34.95 -20.45 -30.28
N THR A 434 34.08 -21.36 -29.82
CA THR A 434 34.42 -22.77 -29.62
C THR A 434 34.45 -23.56 -30.93
N VAL A 435 33.59 -23.20 -31.90
CA VAL A 435 33.56 -23.80 -33.24
C VAL A 435 34.80 -23.39 -34.07
N ASP A 436 35.23 -22.14 -33.96
CA ASP A 436 36.37 -21.65 -34.76
C ASP A 436 37.74 -22.16 -34.28
N GLN A 437 37.85 -22.64 -33.02
CA GLN A 437 39.09 -23.17 -32.46
C GLN A 437 39.29 -24.69 -32.68
N ALA A 438 38.24 -25.44 -33.04
CA ALA A 438 38.29 -26.91 -33.17
C ALA A 438 38.76 -27.41 -34.56
N THR A 439 39.13 -26.52 -35.48
CA THR A 439 39.45 -26.87 -36.88
C THR A 439 40.91 -26.67 -37.28
N VAL A 440 41.87 -27.04 -36.43
CA VAL A 440 43.25 -27.29 -36.90
C VAL A 440 43.88 -28.38 -36.03
N ASP A 441 43.74 -29.65 -36.44
CA ASP A 441 44.90 -30.52 -36.46
C ASP A 441 44.82 -31.50 -37.62
N GLN A 442 45.92 -31.50 -38.35
CA GLN A 442 46.11 -31.94 -39.71
C GLN A 442 46.78 -33.32 -39.66
N ALA A 443 46.10 -34.37 -40.10
CA ALA A 443 46.73 -35.67 -40.33
C ALA A 443 46.36 -36.22 -41.71
N THR A 444 47.41 -36.29 -42.51
CA THR A 444 47.61 -36.76 -43.88
C THR A 444 46.87 -38.03 -44.31
N VAL A 445 46.38 -37.92 -45.55
CA VAL A 445 46.08 -38.93 -46.56
C VAL A 445 46.95 -40.19 -46.48
N ASP A 446 46.32 -41.37 -46.57
CA ASP A 446 46.79 -42.43 -47.47
C ASP A 446 45.60 -43.19 -48.07
N GLN A 447 45.74 -43.50 -49.35
CA GLN A 447 44.72 -43.91 -50.30
C GLN A 447 45.00 -45.35 -50.72
N GLU A 448 44.17 -46.31 -50.33
CA GLU A 448 44.17 -47.64 -50.95
C GLU A 448 42.77 -48.24 -51.13
N ASN A 449 42.50 -48.52 -52.41
CA ASN A 449 41.71 -49.55 -53.09
C ASN A 449 40.47 -50.22 -52.46
N ALA A 450 39.51 -50.40 -53.36
CA ALA A 450 38.26 -51.13 -53.26
C ALA A 450 38.43 -52.62 -52.88
N ASP A 451 37.43 -53.15 -52.16
CA ASP A 451 36.71 -54.36 -52.58
C ASP A 451 35.36 -54.51 -51.85
N GLN A 452 34.41 -55.11 -52.57
CA GLN A 452 33.05 -55.45 -52.15
C GLN A 452 33.04 -56.52 -51.04
N ALA A 453 32.22 -56.37 -50.00
CA ALA A 453 31.54 -57.49 -49.33
C ALA A 453 30.44 -57.02 -48.35
N THR A 454 29.22 -57.51 -48.63
CA THR A 454 28.16 -58.00 -47.72
C THR A 454 27.82 -57.29 -46.39
N VAL A 455 26.53 -56.94 -46.33
CA VAL A 455 25.62 -56.83 -45.18
C VAL A 455 26.01 -57.73 -44.01
N ASP A 456 26.10 -57.14 -42.81
CA ASP A 456 25.62 -57.73 -41.56
C ASP A 456 25.27 -56.63 -40.54
N GLU A 457 24.13 -56.84 -39.87
CA GLU A 457 23.63 -56.06 -38.73
C GLU A 457 24.58 -56.17 -37.53
N ALA A 458 24.87 -55.06 -36.83
CA ALA A 458 24.86 -55.02 -35.36
C ALA A 458 25.22 -53.64 -34.80
N THR A 459 24.40 -53.23 -33.81
CA THR A 459 24.69 -52.30 -32.71
C THR A 459 24.97 -50.83 -33.06
N VAL A 460 23.88 -50.06 -33.02
CA VAL A 460 23.88 -48.63 -32.74
C VAL A 460 24.53 -48.40 -31.37
N ASP A 461 25.78 -47.97 -31.38
CA ASP A 461 26.45 -47.43 -30.20
C ASP A 461 25.83 -46.06 -29.93
N GLN A 462 25.00 -45.98 -28.89
CA GLN A 462 24.49 -44.72 -28.39
C GLN A 462 25.67 -43.89 -27.91
N ARG A 463 26.14 -42.97 -28.77
CA ARG A 463 26.88 -41.80 -28.31
C ARG A 463 26.02 -41.15 -27.24
N THR A 464 26.48 -41.25 -26.00
CA THR A 464 26.07 -40.42 -24.89
C THR A 464 26.39 -38.99 -25.31
N VAL A 465 25.41 -38.34 -25.95
CA VAL A 465 25.30 -36.89 -25.89
C VAL A 465 25.12 -36.65 -24.40
N GLU A 466 26.13 -36.07 -23.76
CA GLU A 466 25.97 -35.39 -22.48
C GLU A 466 24.98 -34.25 -22.75
N GLN A 467 23.71 -34.64 -22.76
CA GLN A 467 22.57 -33.75 -22.63
C GLN A 467 22.71 -33.27 -21.20
N GLU A 468 23.44 -32.16 -21.02
CA GLU A 468 23.40 -31.41 -19.79
C GLU A 468 21.94 -31.33 -19.37
N ASN A 469 21.66 -31.89 -18.20
CA ASN A 469 20.37 -31.84 -17.57
C ASN A 469 19.91 -30.38 -17.59
N GLY A 470 19.05 -30.05 -18.55
CA GLY A 470 18.09 -28.97 -18.46
C GLY A 470 17.08 -29.33 -17.39
N GLU A 471 17.54 -29.56 -16.16
CA GLU A 471 16.72 -29.33 -14.99
C GLU A 471 16.28 -27.89 -15.10
N GLN A 472 14.98 -27.72 -15.30
CA GLN A 472 14.27 -26.47 -15.12
C GLN A 472 14.70 -25.87 -13.78
N GLN A 473 15.72 -25.02 -13.83
CA GLN A 473 16.00 -24.02 -12.81
C GLN A 473 14.86 -23.00 -12.86
N ALA A 474 13.67 -23.44 -12.48
CA ALA A 474 12.70 -22.55 -11.92
C ALA A 474 13.33 -21.92 -10.67
N ALA A 475 13.48 -20.59 -10.73
CA ALA A 475 13.47 -19.70 -9.57
C ALA A 475 14.73 -19.59 -8.68
N THR A 476 15.92 -19.40 -9.26
CA THR A 476 16.91 -18.49 -8.62
C THR A 476 17.29 -17.35 -9.57
N HIS A 477 16.29 -16.54 -9.94
CA HIS A 477 16.41 -15.36 -10.81
C HIS A 477 16.98 -14.05 -10.18
N PRO A 478 17.20 -13.86 -8.86
CA PRO A 478 17.53 -12.51 -8.36
C PRO A 478 18.99 -12.08 -8.58
N ARG A 479 19.92 -13.00 -8.91
CA ARG A 479 21.35 -12.65 -9.01
C ARG A 479 21.72 -11.75 -10.18
N ASN A 480 20.93 -11.74 -11.26
CA ASN A 480 21.25 -10.94 -12.46
C ASN A 480 20.57 -9.56 -12.46
N ALA A 481 19.37 -9.43 -11.89
CA ALA A 481 18.72 -8.13 -11.74
C ALA A 481 19.60 -7.14 -10.95
N GLY A 482 20.30 -7.61 -9.92
CA GLY A 482 21.24 -6.79 -9.15
C GLY A 482 22.42 -6.24 -9.98
N ALA A 483 22.92 -7.01 -10.95
CA ALA A 483 23.98 -6.56 -11.85
C ALA A 483 23.49 -5.48 -12.82
N VAL A 484 22.27 -5.66 -13.37
CA VAL A 484 21.64 -4.66 -14.24
C VAL A 484 21.34 -3.37 -13.46
N ILE A 485 20.77 -3.46 -12.25
CA ILE A 485 20.54 -2.32 -11.35
C ILE A 485 21.85 -1.60 -11.02
N TRP A 486 22.94 -2.35 -10.80
CA TRP A 486 24.25 -1.75 -10.57
C TRP A 486 24.75 -0.99 -11.80
N ARG A 487 24.63 -1.55 -13.01
CA ARG A 487 25.00 -0.86 -14.26
C ARG A 487 24.14 0.38 -14.51
N LEU A 488 22.83 0.28 -14.29
CA LEU A 488 21.88 1.39 -14.33
C LEU A 488 22.33 2.55 -13.43
N ARG A 489 22.86 2.27 -12.25
CA ARG A 489 23.39 3.30 -11.33
C ARG A 489 24.71 3.93 -11.79
N GLN A 490 25.50 3.24 -12.60
CA GLN A 490 26.85 3.69 -13.00
C GLN A 490 26.86 4.36 -14.38
N GLN A 491 25.99 3.93 -15.30
CA GLN A 491 25.98 4.40 -16.68
C GLN A 491 25.05 5.60 -16.85
N LYS A 492 25.62 6.78 -17.12
CA LYS A 492 24.86 8.02 -17.38
C LYS A 492 23.87 7.94 -18.54
N ASN A 493 24.09 7.00 -19.47
CA ASN A 493 23.35 6.87 -20.72
C ASN A 493 22.80 5.46 -20.92
N PHE A 494 22.48 4.74 -19.84
CA PHE A 494 21.84 3.44 -19.98
C PHE A 494 20.52 3.58 -20.74
N LYS A 495 20.30 2.69 -21.72
CA LYS A 495 19.04 2.55 -22.46
C LYS A 495 18.69 1.08 -22.60
N PHE A 496 17.43 0.74 -22.44
CA PHE A 496 16.90 -0.59 -22.76
C PHE A 496 16.94 -0.81 -24.28
N SER A 497 17.46 -1.97 -24.70
CA SER A 497 17.50 -2.41 -26.10
C SER A 497 16.17 -2.96 -26.62
N VAL A 498 15.16 -3.01 -25.75
CA VAL A 498 13.85 -3.62 -26.01
C VAL A 498 13.12 -2.88 -27.15
N SER A 499 12.65 -3.65 -28.15
CA SER A 499 11.87 -3.11 -29.27
C SER A 499 10.54 -2.52 -28.80
N GLU A 500 9.96 -1.58 -29.56
CA GLU A 500 8.67 -0.97 -29.22
C GLU A 500 7.55 -2.02 -29.09
N ASN A 501 7.51 -3.00 -30.00
CA ASN A 501 6.52 -4.08 -29.95
C ASN A 501 6.68 -4.96 -28.70
N THR A 502 7.92 -5.30 -28.35
CA THR A 502 8.21 -6.04 -27.13
C THR A 502 7.80 -5.23 -25.90
N PHE A 503 8.10 -3.92 -25.87
CA PHE A 503 7.66 -3.04 -24.80
C PHE A 503 6.14 -3.02 -24.66
N ARG A 504 5.38 -2.85 -25.76
CA ARG A 504 3.90 -2.85 -25.72
C ARG A 504 3.37 -4.16 -25.15
N LEU A 505 3.96 -5.30 -25.50
CA LEU A 505 3.60 -6.60 -24.94
C LEU A 505 3.86 -6.65 -23.43
N LEU A 506 5.06 -6.26 -22.99
CA LEU A 506 5.43 -6.24 -21.57
C LEU A 506 4.56 -5.25 -20.77
N TYR A 507 4.23 -4.10 -21.35
CA TYR A 507 3.32 -3.11 -20.76
C TYR A 507 1.91 -3.70 -20.56
N CYS A 508 1.35 -4.36 -21.57
CA CYS A 508 0.04 -5.01 -21.45
C CYS A 508 0.03 -6.08 -20.35
N ILE A 509 1.10 -6.89 -20.25
CA ILE A 509 1.25 -7.89 -19.17
C ILE A 509 1.30 -7.19 -17.81
N ALA A 510 2.20 -6.20 -17.65
CA ALA A 510 2.34 -5.43 -16.42
C ALA A 510 1.03 -4.75 -16.00
N LEU A 511 0.31 -4.16 -16.94
CA LEU A 511 -0.97 -3.50 -16.69
C LEU A 511 -2.01 -4.48 -16.13
N GLN A 512 -2.19 -5.62 -16.78
CA GLN A 512 -3.17 -6.63 -16.35
C GLN A 512 -2.85 -7.18 -14.95
N GLU A 513 -1.59 -7.54 -14.70
CA GLU A 513 -1.15 -8.06 -13.41
C GLU A 513 -1.26 -7.01 -12.30
N THR A 514 -0.77 -5.80 -12.56
CA THR A 514 -0.77 -4.70 -11.59
C THR A 514 -2.19 -4.25 -11.30
N ALA A 515 -3.02 -4.03 -12.32
CA ALA A 515 -4.40 -3.60 -12.14
C ALA A 515 -5.18 -4.60 -11.29
N ARG A 516 -5.02 -5.90 -11.55
CA ARG A 516 -5.67 -6.95 -10.76
C ARG A 516 -5.24 -6.92 -9.31
N ARG A 517 -3.92 -6.84 -9.06
CA ARG A 517 -3.37 -6.81 -7.70
C ARG A 517 -3.82 -5.55 -6.95
N VAL A 518 -3.55 -4.37 -7.49
CA VAL A 518 -3.86 -3.08 -6.85
C VAL A 518 -5.36 -2.91 -6.65
N ALA A 519 -6.19 -3.28 -7.63
CA ALA A 519 -7.64 -3.25 -7.48
C ALA A 519 -8.13 -4.16 -6.35
N THR A 520 -7.51 -5.34 -6.19
CA THR A 520 -7.81 -6.26 -5.09
C THR A 520 -7.44 -5.64 -3.74
N GLU A 521 -6.20 -5.17 -3.61
CA GLU A 521 -5.70 -4.57 -2.36
C GLU A 521 -6.57 -3.34 -1.96
N GLN A 522 -6.94 -2.50 -2.91
CA GLN A 522 -7.81 -1.34 -2.69
C GLN A 522 -9.28 -1.68 -2.47
N GLY A 523 -9.77 -2.76 -3.06
CA GLY A 523 -11.11 -3.28 -2.79
C GLY A 523 -11.24 -3.69 -1.32
N TYR A 524 -10.22 -4.37 -0.78
CA TYR A 524 -10.16 -4.68 0.64
C TYR A 524 -9.94 -3.44 1.52
N ASP A 525 -9.08 -2.49 1.12
CA ASP A 525 -8.93 -1.20 1.84
C ASP A 525 -10.29 -0.50 2.00
N PHE A 526 -11.04 -0.40 0.90
CA PHE A 526 -12.39 0.16 0.88
C PHE A 526 -13.35 -0.61 1.80
N ALA A 527 -13.35 -1.95 1.70
CA ALA A 527 -14.21 -2.78 2.54
C ALA A 527 -13.89 -2.61 4.03
N TRP A 528 -12.62 -2.61 4.44
CA TRP A 528 -12.27 -2.44 5.86
C TRP A 528 -12.70 -1.08 6.40
N ARG A 529 -12.53 0.01 5.64
CA ARG A 529 -13.05 1.33 6.01
C ARG A 529 -14.57 1.34 6.14
N LEU A 530 -15.26 0.66 5.21
CA LEU A 530 -16.70 0.50 5.24
C LEU A 530 -17.16 -0.28 6.49
N GLY A 531 -16.45 -1.34 6.86
CA GLY A 531 -16.69 -2.09 8.09
C GLY A 531 -16.49 -1.23 9.34
N CYS A 532 -15.46 -0.39 9.36
CA CYS A 532 -15.28 0.57 10.44
C CYS A 532 -16.41 1.61 10.51
N ALA A 533 -16.89 2.11 9.36
CA ALA A 533 -18.03 3.02 9.30
C ALA A 533 -19.32 2.36 9.80
N ALA A 534 -19.57 1.11 9.42
CA ALA A 534 -20.68 0.31 9.94
C ALA A 534 -20.57 0.14 11.47
N ILE A 535 -19.38 -0.17 11.99
CA ILE A 535 -19.14 -0.26 13.43
C ILE A 535 -19.46 1.07 14.13
N SER A 536 -18.99 2.21 13.60
CA SER A 536 -19.27 3.53 14.17
C SER A 536 -20.76 3.88 14.21
N LEU A 537 -21.52 3.49 13.18
CA LEU A 537 -22.98 3.64 13.15
C LEU A 537 -23.64 2.85 14.28
N VAL A 538 -23.27 1.57 14.42
CA VAL A 538 -23.80 0.69 15.47
C VAL A 538 -23.46 1.19 16.87
N TYR A 539 -22.31 1.83 17.01
CA TYR A 539 -21.86 2.45 18.24
C TYR A 539 -22.68 3.66 18.68
N GLY A 540 -23.39 4.31 17.76
CA GLY A 540 -24.04 5.60 18.00
C GLY A 540 -23.04 6.71 18.37
N LEU A 541 -21.75 6.52 18.05
CA LEU A 541 -20.68 7.45 18.40
C LEU A 541 -20.54 8.49 17.29
N PHE A 542 -21.53 9.37 17.19
CA PHE A 542 -21.39 10.61 16.45
C PHE A 542 -21.32 11.76 17.45
N PRO A 543 -20.36 12.70 17.30
CA PRO A 543 -20.41 13.91 18.09
C PRO A 543 -21.79 14.54 17.87
N PRO A 544 -22.51 14.95 18.94
CA PRO A 544 -23.75 15.68 18.77
C PRO A 544 -23.46 16.84 17.83
N GLN A 545 -24.22 16.96 16.73
CA GLN A 545 -24.13 18.11 15.85
C GLN A 545 -24.53 19.33 16.69
N GLY A 546 -23.52 20.04 17.20
CA GLY A 546 -23.67 21.30 17.90
C GLY A 546 -24.02 22.42 16.94
#